data_AF-A0A655Z558-F1
#
_entry.id   AF-A0A655Z558-F1
#
_cell.length_a   1.000
_cell.length_b   1.000
_cell.length_c   1.000
_cell.angle_alpha   90.00
_cell.angle_beta   90.00
_cell.angle_gamma   90.00
#
_symmetry.space_group_name_H-M   'P 1'
#
loop_
_entity.id
_entity.type
_entity.pdbx_description
1 polymer ?
#
loop_
_entity_poly.entity_id
_entity_poly.type
_entity_poly.pdbx_seq_one_letter_code
_entity_poly.pdbx_strand_id
1 'polypeptide(L)'
;MRNDIEQFVAAYNQFFQTSKELAGVDPRTGQAGPLAGDSIVRSADSRLKTVFSSSIEQAPENLKSLTEFGITTTRQGTLEINYAMLDRQLNNNFTKLGEFFGGNQGFAKRVEDAISSMTGVTGSIRTREKSLNEQTYRLDDDQRSLDRRMESLEKRTHAKFSAMQDATSKMQSQLAGMMNALGG
;
A
#
# COMPACT_ATOMS: atom_id res chain seq x y z
N MET A 1 -28.13 0.55 18.70
CA MET A 1 -27.24 1.68 19.04
C MET A 1 -25.98 1.25 19.79
N ARG A 2 -26.04 0.71 21.02
CA ARG A 2 -24.80 0.25 21.72
C ARG A 2 -24.00 -0.76 20.88
N ASN A 3 -24.67 -1.84 20.45
CA ASN A 3 -24.05 -2.87 19.63
C ASN A 3 -23.45 -2.29 18.33
N ASP A 4 -24.10 -1.30 17.70
CA ASP A 4 -23.60 -0.69 16.47
C ASP A 4 -22.30 0.11 16.72
N ILE A 5 -22.22 0.79 17.87
CA ILE A 5 -21.01 1.48 18.33
C ILE A 5 -19.88 0.48 18.63
N GLU A 6 -20.19 -0.62 19.31
CA GLU A 6 -19.22 -1.67 19.62
C GLU A 6 -18.67 -2.32 18.34
N GLN A 7 -19.55 -2.68 17.39
CA GLN A 7 -19.16 -3.22 16.10
C GLN A 7 -18.31 -2.24 15.29
N PHE A 8 -18.67 -0.95 15.33
CA PHE A 8 -17.90 0.09 14.68
C PHE A 8 -16.49 0.23 15.27
N VAL A 9 -16.37 0.29 16.60
CA VAL A 9 -15.08 0.35 17.30
C VAL A 9 -14.24 -0.89 17.01
N ALA A 10 -14.87 -2.07 16.99
CA ALA A 10 -14.20 -3.32 16.63
C ALA A 10 -13.68 -3.29 15.18
N ALA A 11 -14.49 -2.83 14.23
CA ALA A 11 -14.10 -2.72 12.82
C ALA A 11 -12.93 -1.74 12.62
N TYR A 12 -12.97 -0.58 13.29
CA TYR A 12 -11.84 0.35 13.26
C TYR A 12 -10.57 -0.26 13.86
N ASN A 13 -10.68 -0.93 15.01
CA ASN A 13 -9.53 -1.56 15.65
C ASN A 13 -8.93 -2.67 14.78
N GLN A 14 -9.78 -3.45 14.09
CA GLN A 14 -9.32 -4.46 13.13
C GLN A 14 -8.59 -3.83 11.94
N PHE A 15 -9.15 -2.74 11.38
CA PHE A 15 -8.47 -1.96 10.35
C PHE A 15 -7.12 -1.45 10.85
N PHE A 16 -7.07 -0.88 12.05
CA PHE A 16 -5.85 -0.34 12.64
C PHE A 16 -4.77 -1.42 12.81
N GLN A 17 -5.13 -2.61 13.28
CA GLN A 17 -4.17 -3.73 13.37
C GLN A 17 -3.67 -4.15 11.99
N THR A 18 -4.56 -4.29 11.02
CA THR A 18 -4.19 -4.65 9.64
C THR A 18 -3.25 -3.61 9.03
N SER A 19 -3.54 -2.32 9.22
CA SER A 19 -2.68 -1.22 8.77
C SER A 19 -1.30 -1.29 9.42
N LYS A 20 -1.24 -1.55 10.73
CA LYS A 20 0.00 -1.69 11.48
C LYS A 20 0.84 -2.89 11.03
N GLU A 21 0.21 -4.03 10.76
CA GLU A 21 0.90 -5.23 10.25
C GLU A 21 1.48 -4.99 8.86
N LEU A 22 0.75 -4.28 8.00
CA LEU A 22 1.18 -4.02 6.62
C LEU A 22 2.20 -2.89 6.52
N ALA A 23 2.00 -1.77 7.21
CA ALA A 23 2.80 -0.56 7.05
C ALA A 23 3.73 -0.24 8.23
N GLY A 24 3.62 -0.98 9.32
CA GLY A 24 4.48 -0.82 10.50
C GLY A 24 5.85 -1.44 10.34
N VAL A 25 6.69 -1.17 11.33
CA VAL A 25 7.97 -1.84 11.56
C VAL A 25 7.91 -2.48 12.93
N ASP A 26 8.22 -3.78 13.03
CA ASP A 26 8.29 -4.47 14.30
C ASP A 26 9.41 -3.86 15.16
N PRO A 27 9.11 -3.28 16.33
CA PRO A 27 10.11 -2.63 17.17
C PRO A 27 11.11 -3.60 17.82
N ARG A 28 10.81 -4.91 17.83
CA ARG A 28 11.70 -5.94 18.40
C ARG A 28 12.67 -6.49 17.38
N THR A 29 12.19 -6.79 16.18
CA THR A 29 12.97 -7.45 15.13
C THR A 29 13.48 -6.48 14.07
N GLY A 30 12.92 -5.27 14.01
CA GLY A 30 13.17 -4.30 12.95
C GLY A 30 12.55 -4.67 11.60
N GLN A 31 11.76 -5.75 11.53
CA GLN A 31 11.14 -6.18 10.27
C GLN A 31 10.06 -5.20 9.83
N ALA A 32 10.20 -4.71 8.61
CA ALA A 32 9.25 -3.84 7.96
C ALA A 32 8.14 -4.66 7.29
N GLY A 33 6.89 -4.26 7.47
CA GLY A 33 5.76 -4.84 6.74
C GLY A 33 5.83 -4.55 5.23
N PRO A 34 5.06 -5.27 4.41
CA PRO A 34 5.10 -5.16 2.95
C PRO A 34 4.74 -3.78 2.39
N LEU A 35 4.00 -2.98 3.15
CA LEU A 35 3.61 -1.60 2.82
C LEU A 35 4.34 -0.58 3.71
N ALA A 36 5.40 -0.98 4.41
CA ALA A 36 6.17 -0.06 5.22
C ALA A 36 6.73 1.06 4.35
N GLY A 37 6.56 2.30 4.80
CA GLY A 37 6.96 3.46 4.01
C GLY A 37 5.97 3.88 2.93
N ASP A 38 4.86 3.15 2.70
CA ASP A 38 3.84 3.58 1.75
C ASP A 38 3.05 4.82 2.23
N SER A 39 2.97 5.83 1.37
CA SER A 39 2.34 7.12 1.67
C SER A 39 0.81 7.06 1.67
N ILE A 40 0.21 6.14 0.90
CA ILE A 40 -1.25 5.97 0.83
C ILE A 40 -1.76 5.39 2.14
N VAL A 41 -1.09 4.38 2.69
CA VAL A 41 -1.46 3.79 3.98
C VAL A 41 -1.34 4.82 5.11
N ARG A 42 -0.21 5.55 5.18
CA ARG A 42 -0.06 6.64 6.17
C ARG A 42 -1.13 7.71 6.05
N SER A 43 -1.49 8.08 4.81
CA SER A 43 -2.54 9.08 4.57
C SER A 43 -3.90 8.57 5.02
N ALA A 44 -4.18 7.28 4.81
CA ALA A 44 -5.42 6.64 5.26
C ALA A 44 -5.56 6.66 6.78
N ASP A 45 -4.51 6.21 7.49
CA ASP A 45 -4.47 6.23 8.95
C ASP A 45 -4.66 7.63 9.49
N SER A 46 -3.93 8.61 8.94
CA SER A 46 -4.02 10.00 9.38
C SER A 46 -5.41 10.59 9.15
N ARG A 47 -6.04 10.31 8.01
CA ARG A 47 -7.35 10.87 7.66
C ARG A 47 -8.44 10.31 8.57
N LEU A 48 -8.44 9.00 8.79
CA LEU A 48 -9.35 8.35 9.71
C LEU A 48 -9.14 8.86 11.15
N LYS A 49 -7.89 8.90 11.63
CA LYS A 49 -7.55 9.46 12.94
C LYS A 49 -8.09 10.88 13.13
N THR A 50 -7.93 11.74 12.12
CA THR A 50 -8.46 13.12 12.15
C THR A 50 -9.97 13.13 12.31
N VAL A 51 -10.71 12.27 11.59
CA VAL A 51 -12.18 12.16 11.75
C VAL A 51 -12.53 11.79 13.19
N PHE A 52 -11.84 10.81 13.78
CA PHE A 52 -12.09 10.35 15.16
C PHE A 52 -11.78 11.39 16.24
N SER A 53 -10.76 12.21 16.02
CA SER A 53 -10.39 13.28 16.95
C SER A 53 -11.11 14.61 16.68
N SER A 54 -11.85 14.72 15.58
CA SER A 54 -12.50 15.97 15.17
C SER A 54 -13.80 16.22 15.95
N SER A 55 -14.04 17.49 16.23
CA SER A 55 -15.34 17.95 16.69
C SER A 55 -16.29 18.16 15.50
N ILE A 56 -17.57 17.89 15.72
CA ILE A 56 -18.67 18.17 14.79
C ILE A 56 -19.35 19.43 15.31
N GLU A 57 -19.12 20.56 14.63
CA GLU A 57 -19.63 21.85 15.09
C GLU A 57 -21.16 21.91 15.09
N GLN A 58 -21.78 21.23 14.13
CA GLN A 58 -23.24 21.13 13.96
C GLN A 58 -23.89 20.18 14.97
N ALA A 59 -23.11 19.46 15.77
CA ALA A 59 -23.63 18.56 16.78
C ALA A 59 -24.09 19.32 18.04
N PRO A 60 -24.94 18.70 18.88
CA PRO A 60 -25.50 19.36 20.06
C PRO A 60 -24.44 19.92 21.01
N GLU A 61 -24.77 20.99 21.73
CA GLU A 61 -23.87 21.58 22.73
C GLU A 61 -23.42 20.53 23.76
N ASN A 62 -22.11 20.53 24.04
CA ASN A 62 -21.40 19.58 24.92
C ASN A 62 -21.40 18.12 24.45
N LEU A 63 -21.75 17.85 23.19
CA LEU A 63 -21.73 16.53 22.53
C LEU A 63 -21.23 16.66 21.08
N LYS A 64 -20.09 17.33 20.92
CA LYS A 64 -19.42 17.59 19.63
C LYS A 64 -18.40 16.53 19.24
N SER A 65 -18.06 15.58 20.09
CA SER A 65 -16.95 14.64 19.89
C SER A 65 -17.25 13.24 20.40
N LEU A 66 -16.57 12.23 19.84
CA LEU A 66 -16.65 10.85 20.33
C LEU A 66 -16.28 10.70 21.81
N THR A 67 -15.35 11.53 22.29
CA THR A 67 -14.90 11.50 23.68
C THR A 67 -16.01 11.83 24.67
N GLU A 68 -16.97 12.69 24.30
CA GLU A 68 -18.12 13.02 25.15
C GLU A 68 -19.15 11.88 25.22
N PHE A 69 -19.06 10.92 24.30
CA PHE A 69 -19.81 9.66 24.31
C PHE A 69 -19.04 8.50 24.96
N GLY A 70 -17.87 8.76 25.54
CA GLY A 70 -17.04 7.75 26.18
C GLY A 70 -16.21 6.92 25.20
N ILE A 71 -16.05 7.35 23.95
CA ILE A 71 -15.22 6.68 22.95
C ILE A 71 -13.94 7.49 22.77
N THR A 72 -12.79 6.91 23.10
CA THR A 72 -11.51 7.61 23.10
C THR A 72 -10.49 6.92 22.21
N THR A 73 -9.53 7.67 21.68
CA THR A 73 -8.37 7.10 20.99
C THR A 73 -7.24 6.87 21.98
N THR A 74 -6.70 5.65 22.01
CA THR A 74 -5.56 5.29 22.85
C THR A 74 -4.27 5.92 22.33
N ARG A 75 -3.20 5.88 23.14
CA ARG A 75 -1.86 6.34 22.70
C ARG A 75 -1.33 5.54 21.51
N GLN A 76 -1.77 4.29 21.40
CA GLN A 76 -1.42 3.38 20.33
C GLN A 76 -2.19 3.68 19.05
N GLY A 77 -3.32 4.37 19.12
CA GLY A 77 -4.15 4.73 17.97
C GLY A 77 -5.42 3.88 17.80
N THR A 78 -5.65 2.89 18.66
CA THR A 78 -6.94 2.15 18.70
C THR A 78 -8.03 2.98 19.38
N LEU A 79 -9.29 2.61 19.17
CA LEU A 79 -10.42 3.15 19.92
C LEU A 79 -10.75 2.27 21.13
N GLU A 80 -11.13 2.91 22.23
CA GLU A 80 -11.59 2.28 23.47
C GLU A 80 -12.95 2.86 23.88
N ILE A 81 -13.79 2.03 24.51
CA ILE A 81 -15.12 2.41 25.00
C ILE A 81 -15.12 2.41 26.52
N ASN A 82 -15.46 3.56 27.11
CA ASN A 82 -15.89 3.66 28.50
C ASN A 82 -17.39 3.35 28.58
N TYR A 83 -17.72 2.10 28.90
CA TYR A 83 -19.10 1.62 28.96
C TYR A 83 -19.98 2.40 29.94
N ALA A 84 -19.46 2.78 31.11
CA ALA A 84 -20.23 3.53 32.11
C ALA A 84 -20.64 4.92 31.58
N MET A 85 -19.74 5.59 30.85
CA MET A 85 -20.01 6.87 30.21
C MET A 85 -20.92 6.72 29.00
N LEU A 86 -20.66 5.73 28.14
CA LEU A 86 -21.51 5.42 26.99
C LEU A 86 -22.95 5.15 27.42
N ASP A 87 -23.15 4.37 28.47
CA ASP A 87 -24.47 4.01 29.01
C ASP A 87 -25.20 5.22 29.56
N ARG A 88 -24.49 6.08 30.28
CA ARG A 88 -25.04 7.35 30.75
C ARG A 88 -25.51 8.21 29.58
N GLN A 89 -24.74 8.28 28.50
CA GLN A 89 -25.10 9.09 27.33
C GLN A 89 -26.24 8.47 26.51
N LEU A 90 -26.25 7.14 26.35
CA LEU A 90 -27.34 6.43 25.69
C LEU A 90 -28.67 6.60 26.43
N ASN A 91 -28.66 6.60 27.77
CA ASN A 91 -29.87 6.74 28.57
C ASN A 91 -30.35 8.20 28.67
N ASN A 92 -29.44 9.16 28.79
CA ASN A 92 -29.79 10.55 29.07
C ASN A 92 -29.83 11.45 27.83
N ASN A 93 -29.19 11.06 26.72
CA ASN A 93 -28.98 11.89 25.54
C ASN A 93 -29.22 11.12 24.23
N PHE A 94 -30.12 10.12 24.23
CA PHE A 94 -30.36 9.25 23.07
C PHE A 94 -30.62 10.00 21.75
N THR A 95 -31.50 11.00 21.75
CA THR A 95 -31.81 11.82 20.56
C THR A 95 -30.58 12.55 20.05
N LYS A 96 -29.81 13.18 20.95
CA LYS A 96 -28.59 13.91 20.61
C LYS A 96 -27.50 13.00 20.05
N LEU A 97 -27.43 11.76 20.51
CA LEU A 97 -26.52 10.75 19.98
C LEU A 97 -26.90 10.39 18.54
N GLY A 98 -28.20 10.25 18.26
CA GLY A 98 -28.71 10.09 16.89
C GLY A 98 -28.34 11.26 15.98
N GLU A 99 -28.43 12.50 16.48
CA GLU A 99 -28.03 13.71 15.74
C GLU A 99 -26.53 13.82 15.50
N PHE A 100 -25.69 13.40 16.46
CA PHE A 100 -24.25 13.39 16.30
C PHE A 100 -23.78 12.35 15.27
N PHE A 101 -24.29 11.12 15.38
CA PHE A 101 -23.86 10.03 14.48
C PHE A 101 -24.52 10.14 13.10
N GLY A 102 -25.79 10.54 13.05
CA GLY A 102 -26.61 10.63 11.84
C GLY A 102 -26.57 11.99 11.15
N GLY A 103 -27.31 12.09 10.04
CA GLY A 103 -27.42 13.31 9.23
C GLY A 103 -26.29 13.50 8.20
N ASN A 104 -26.51 14.40 7.24
CA ASN A 104 -25.61 14.63 6.11
C ASN A 104 -24.24 15.25 6.48
N GLN A 105 -24.07 15.71 7.71
CA GLN A 105 -22.78 16.22 8.22
C GLN A 105 -22.35 15.57 9.54
N GLY A 106 -23.06 14.51 9.95
CA GLY A 106 -22.77 13.76 11.16
C GLY A 106 -21.53 12.89 11.04
N PHE A 107 -21.21 12.23 12.14
CA PHE A 107 -20.01 11.43 12.28
C PHE A 107 -19.93 10.30 11.24
N ALA A 108 -21.03 9.57 11.03
CA ALA A 108 -21.05 8.45 10.09
C ALA A 108 -20.77 8.92 8.66
N LYS A 109 -21.30 10.08 8.25
CA LYS A 109 -21.05 10.63 6.92
C LYS A 109 -19.59 11.03 6.71
N ARG A 110 -18.97 11.65 7.72
CA ARG A 110 -17.53 12.00 7.67
C ARG A 110 -16.63 10.76 7.54
N VAL A 111 -16.97 9.68 8.24
CA VAL A 111 -16.27 8.39 8.12
C VAL A 111 -16.48 7.79 6.72
N GLU A 112 -17.72 7.77 6.23
CA GLU A 112 -18.04 7.30 4.87
C GLU A 112 -17.24 8.07 3.81
N ASP A 113 -17.22 9.40 3.88
CA ASP A 113 -16.50 10.24 2.93
C ASP A 113 -14.98 10.01 3.00
N ALA A 114 -14.43 9.83 4.20
CA ALA A 114 -13.03 9.47 4.38
C ALA A 114 -12.72 8.12 3.72
N ILE A 115 -13.52 7.08 3.99
CA ILE A 115 -13.36 5.75 3.39
C ILE A 115 -13.50 5.81 1.87
N SER A 116 -14.57 6.43 1.37
CA SER A 116 -14.87 6.56 -0.07
C SER A 116 -13.76 7.28 -0.83
N SER A 117 -13.14 8.30 -0.22
CA SER A 117 -11.99 8.99 -0.84
C SER A 117 -10.76 8.10 -1.06
N MET A 118 -10.69 6.95 -0.37
CA MET A 118 -9.58 6.00 -0.44
C MET A 118 -9.94 4.78 -1.27
N THR A 119 -11.13 4.20 -1.03
CA THR A 119 -11.57 2.92 -1.61
C THR A 119 -12.50 3.08 -2.81
N GLY A 120 -13.02 4.29 -3.05
CA GLY A 120 -13.89 4.57 -4.18
C GLY A 120 -13.20 4.34 -5.52
N VAL A 121 -13.97 4.39 -6.61
CA VAL A 121 -13.48 4.13 -7.98
C VAL A 121 -12.33 5.06 -8.37
N THR A 122 -12.39 6.32 -7.93
CA THR A 122 -11.34 7.34 -8.10
C THR A 122 -10.47 7.51 -6.85
N GLY A 123 -10.61 6.61 -5.88
CA GLY A 123 -9.89 6.66 -4.62
C GLY A 123 -8.40 6.38 -4.77
N SER A 124 -7.63 6.80 -3.77
CA SER A 124 -6.17 6.70 -3.78
C SER A 124 -5.66 5.26 -3.86
N ILE A 125 -6.32 4.32 -3.16
CA ILE A 125 -5.95 2.89 -3.16
C ILE A 125 -6.19 2.30 -4.55
N ARG A 126 -7.36 2.55 -5.13
CA ARG A 126 -7.73 2.03 -6.45
C ARG A 126 -6.82 2.59 -7.54
N THR A 127 -6.47 3.87 -7.45
CA THR A 127 -5.53 4.52 -8.37
C THR A 127 -4.15 3.88 -8.29
N ARG A 128 -3.64 3.61 -7.08
CA ARG A 128 -2.35 2.95 -6.90
C ARG A 128 -2.36 1.52 -7.43
N GLU A 129 -3.42 0.75 -7.18
CA GLU A 129 -3.59 -0.60 -7.72
C GLU A 129 -3.53 -0.61 -9.26
N LYS A 130 -4.24 0.32 -9.90
CA LYS A 130 -4.20 0.48 -11.36
C LYS A 130 -2.78 0.79 -11.86
N SER A 131 -2.08 1.74 -11.25
CA SER A 131 -0.72 2.09 -11.65
C SER A 131 0.28 0.94 -11.46
N LEU A 132 0.13 0.15 -10.40
CA LEU A 132 0.97 -1.03 -10.15
C LEU A 132 0.71 -2.13 -11.19
N ASN A 133 -0.54 -2.34 -11.59
CA ASN A 133 -0.88 -3.26 -12.68
C ASN A 133 -0.27 -2.79 -14.02
N GLU A 134 -0.40 -1.50 -14.35
CA GLU A 134 0.23 -0.91 -15.54
C GLU A 134 1.77 -0.99 -15.51
N GLN A 135 2.38 -0.85 -14.34
CA GLN A 135 3.81 -1.06 -14.17
C GLN A 135 4.19 -2.52 -14.41
N THR A 136 3.41 -3.47 -13.92
CA THR A 136 3.64 -4.91 -14.12
C THR A 136 3.61 -5.27 -15.60
N TYR A 137 2.64 -4.77 -16.36
CA TYR A 137 2.59 -5.01 -17.82
C TYR A 137 3.81 -4.45 -18.55
N ARG A 138 4.25 -3.23 -18.19
CA ARG A 138 5.46 -2.64 -18.80
C ARG A 138 6.72 -3.44 -18.49
N LEU A 139 6.84 -3.94 -17.25
CA LEU A 139 7.99 -4.77 -16.85
C LEU A 139 8.04 -6.10 -17.62
N ASP A 140 6.89 -6.72 -17.91
CA ASP A 140 6.83 -7.92 -18.74
C ASP A 140 7.30 -7.64 -20.19
N ASP A 141 6.85 -6.53 -20.77
CA ASP A 141 7.28 -6.11 -22.12
C ASP A 141 8.78 -5.79 -22.18
N ASP A 142 9.31 -5.11 -21.15
CA ASP A 142 10.73 -4.80 -21.02
C ASP A 142 11.58 -6.07 -20.89
N GLN A 143 11.11 -7.04 -20.10
CA GLN A 143 11.77 -8.34 -19.96
C GLN A 143 11.84 -9.07 -21.31
N ARG A 144 10.72 -9.16 -22.04
CA ARG A 144 10.71 -9.78 -23.39
C ARG A 144 11.64 -9.07 -24.37
N SER A 145 11.76 -7.75 -24.27
CA SER A 145 12.67 -6.97 -25.10
C SER A 145 14.13 -7.26 -24.77
N LEU A 146 14.45 -7.37 -23.48
CA LEU A 146 15.78 -7.74 -23.00
C LEU A 146 16.16 -9.15 -23.45
N ASP A 147 15.25 -10.12 -23.35
CA ASP A 147 15.48 -11.51 -23.78
C ASP A 147 15.86 -11.59 -25.26
N ARG A 148 15.13 -10.88 -26.14
CA ARG A 148 15.47 -10.81 -27.57
C ARG A 148 16.85 -10.20 -27.82
N ARG A 149 17.24 -9.19 -27.04
CA ARG A 149 18.56 -8.55 -27.15
C ARG A 149 19.67 -9.50 -26.71
N MET A 150 19.46 -10.26 -25.63
CA MET A 150 20.40 -11.27 -25.14
C MET A 150 20.59 -12.39 -26.16
N GLU A 151 19.50 -12.91 -26.75
CA GLU A 151 19.57 -13.92 -27.80
C GLU A 151 20.35 -13.43 -29.04
N SER A 152 20.09 -12.19 -29.48
CA SER A 152 20.83 -11.59 -30.60
C SER A 152 22.32 -11.41 -30.29
N LEU A 153 22.64 -11.00 -29.06
CA LEU A 153 24.01 -10.84 -28.59
C LEU A 153 24.74 -12.18 -28.56
N GLU A 154 24.10 -13.22 -28.03
CA GLU A 154 24.62 -14.58 -28.00
C GLU A 154 24.93 -15.08 -29.42
N LYS A 155 23.95 -15.02 -30.34
CA LYS A 155 24.14 -15.42 -31.75
C LYS A 155 25.30 -14.69 -32.41
N ARG A 156 25.38 -13.36 -32.24
CA ARG A 156 26.47 -12.54 -32.79
C ARG A 156 27.83 -12.91 -32.19
N THR A 157 27.88 -13.20 -30.89
CA THR A 157 29.11 -13.57 -30.20
C THR A 157 29.61 -14.93 -30.67
N HIS A 158 28.72 -15.92 -30.79
CA HIS A 158 29.02 -17.23 -31.36
C HIS A 158 29.52 -17.14 -32.81
N ALA A 159 28.86 -16.34 -33.65
CA ALA A 159 29.28 -16.13 -35.04
C ALA A 159 30.68 -15.50 -35.12
N LYS A 160 30.96 -14.48 -34.30
CA LYS A 160 32.29 -13.86 -34.22
C LYS A 160 33.36 -14.85 -33.77
N PHE A 161 33.07 -15.65 -32.75
CA PHE A 161 34.00 -16.65 -32.23
C PHE A 161 34.32 -17.72 -33.29
N SER A 162 33.31 -18.21 -34.00
CA SER A 162 33.48 -19.17 -35.10
C SER A 162 34.33 -18.58 -36.24
N ALA A 163 34.05 -17.33 -36.64
CA ALA A 163 34.85 -16.64 -37.67
C ALA A 163 36.31 -16.42 -37.23
N MET A 164 36.56 -16.14 -35.94
CA MET A 164 37.92 -16.04 -35.40
C MET A 164 38.64 -17.38 -35.42
N GLN A 165 37.96 -18.49 -35.13
CA GLN A 165 38.53 -19.85 -35.24
C GLN A 165 38.91 -20.17 -36.69
N ASP A 166 38.02 -19.91 -37.64
CA ASP A 166 38.28 -20.12 -39.07
C ASP A 166 39.47 -19.30 -39.56
N ALA A 167 39.54 -18.02 -39.18
CA ALA A 167 40.66 -17.15 -39.53
C ALA A 167 41.99 -17.66 -38.96
N THR A 168 41.98 -18.13 -37.70
CA THR A 168 43.16 -18.69 -37.04
C THR A 168 43.61 -19.99 -37.71
N SER A 169 42.68 -20.88 -38.08
CA SER A 169 42.97 -22.12 -38.80
C SER A 169 43.56 -21.86 -40.20
N LYS A 170 42.99 -20.92 -40.95
CA LYS A 170 43.54 -20.47 -42.25
C LYS A 170 44.94 -19.89 -42.09
N MET A 171 45.17 -19.07 -41.07
CA MET A 171 46.50 -18.51 -40.78
C MET A 171 47.52 -19.60 -40.46
N GLN A 172 47.17 -20.58 -39.62
CA GLN A 172 48.04 -21.71 -39.28
C GLN A 172 48.40 -22.57 -40.49
N SER A 173 47.42 -22.88 -41.35
CA SER A 173 47.67 -23.65 -42.59
C SER A 173 48.53 -22.90 -43.59
N GLN A 174 48.35 -21.57 -43.74
CA GLN A 174 49.23 -20.73 -44.55
C GLN A 174 50.66 -20.71 -44.00
N LEU A 175 50.84 -20.53 -42.69
CA LEU A 175 52.16 -20.57 -42.04
C LEU A 175 52.85 -21.92 -42.26
N ALA A 176 52.13 -23.04 -42.10
CA ALA A 176 52.66 -24.37 -42.36
C ALA A 176 53.09 -24.55 -43.83
N GLY A 177 52.30 -24.08 -44.79
CA GLY A 177 52.63 -24.11 -46.21
C GLY A 177 53.89 -23.30 -46.54
N MET A 178 54.04 -22.12 -45.95
CA MET A 178 55.25 -21.29 -46.11
C MET A 178 56.48 -21.96 -45.49
N MET A 179 56.36 -22.56 -44.30
CA MET A 179 57.47 -23.29 -43.68
C MET A 179 57.92 -24.49 -44.52
N ASN A 180 57.00 -25.25 -45.12
CA ASN A 180 57.36 -26.33 -46.03
C ASN A 180 58.04 -25.85 -47.32
N ALA A 181 57.66 -24.67 -47.84
CA ALA A 181 58.27 -24.08 -49.03
C ALA A 181 59.66 -23.46 -48.77
N LEU A 182 59.97 -23.11 -47.53
CA LEU A 182 61.24 -22.50 -47.12
C LEU A 182 62.23 -23.50 -46.49
N GLY A 183 61.74 -24.68 -46.06
CA GLY A 183 62.53 -25.74 -45.42
C GLY A 183 62.83 -26.95 -46.31
N GLY A 184 62.53 -26.87 -47.61
CA GLY A 184 62.88 -27.87 -48.64
C GLY A 184 63.96 -27.37 -49.58
#